data_AF-Q1ARG9-F1
#
_entry.id   AF-Q1ARG9-F1
#
_cell.length_a   1.000
_cell.length_b   1.000
_cell.length_c   1.000
_cell.angle_alpha   90.00
_cell.angle_beta   90.00
_cell.angle_gamma   90.00
#
_symmetry.space_group_name_H-M   'P 1'
#
loop_
_entity.id
_entity.type
_entity.pdbx_description
1 polymer ?
#
loop_
_entity_poly.entity_id
_entity_poly.type
_entity_poly.pdbx_seq_one_letter_code
_entity_poly.pdbx_strand_id
1 'polypeptide(L)'
;MPEDDFYTPTDADALRMENELLAFEVEFLRARYADRERAIAEVRREAEESVERKVRRRVRNATADLRRQLAETRKRLEEAREAATIDPGRKAHLERAEKDIVLLLNMISSGPAGPLLRLKPAFRELERRYL
;
A
#
# COMPACT_ATOMS: atom_id res chain seq x y z
N MET A 1 65.11 43.50 56.55
CA MET A 1 63.95 42.95 55.81
C MET A 1 64.52 42.36 54.54
N PRO A 2 64.55 41.04 54.32
CA PRO A 2 64.87 40.51 53.00
C PRO A 2 63.65 40.71 52.10
N GLU A 3 63.88 41.45 51.03
CA GLU A 3 62.96 41.76 49.96
C GLU A 3 62.91 40.59 48.97
N ASP A 4 61.74 40.38 48.35
CA ASP A 4 61.52 39.59 47.14
C ASP A 4 61.55 38.04 47.22
N ASP A 5 60.67 37.46 48.05
CA ASP A 5 60.10 36.12 47.77
C ASP A 5 58.97 36.24 46.73
N PHE A 6 59.30 36.70 45.51
CA PHE A 6 58.38 36.63 44.39
C PHE A 6 58.25 35.19 43.92
N TYR A 7 57.01 34.70 43.80
CA TYR A 7 56.72 33.36 43.31
C TYR A 7 57.28 33.16 41.89
N THR A 8 58.23 32.25 41.73
CA THR A 8 58.71 31.75 40.44
C THR A 8 57.97 30.46 40.10
N PRO A 9 57.11 30.44 39.06
CA PRO A 9 56.41 29.23 38.64
C PRO A 9 57.40 28.10 38.38
N THR A 10 57.12 26.93 38.96
CA THR A 10 57.87 25.70 38.64
C THR A 10 57.29 25.01 37.41
N ASP A 11 58.03 24.08 36.82
CA ASP A 11 57.52 23.26 35.71
C ASP A 11 56.23 22.50 36.10
N ALA A 12 56.10 22.12 37.38
CA ALA A 12 54.88 21.53 37.91
C ALA A 12 53.68 22.49 37.87
N ASP A 13 53.91 23.79 38.08
CA ASP A 13 52.86 24.81 38.00
C ASP A 13 52.45 25.08 36.55
N ALA A 14 53.40 25.04 35.61
CA ALA A 14 53.11 25.14 34.19
C ALA A 14 52.22 23.98 33.71
N LEU A 15 52.55 22.73 34.10
CA LEU A 15 51.75 21.55 33.77
C LEU A 15 50.37 21.57 34.44
N ARG A 16 50.27 22.09 35.67
CA ARG A 16 48.97 22.26 36.34
C ARG A 16 48.09 23.25 35.59
N MET A 17 48.64 24.39 35.19
CA MET A 17 47.93 25.40 34.41
C MET A 17 47.48 24.86 33.04
N GLU A 18 48.33 24.10 32.35
CA GLU A 18 47.97 23.45 31.08
C GLU A 18 46.81 22.45 31.26
N ASN A 19 46.85 21.63 32.32
CA ASN A 19 45.76 20.72 32.63
C ASN A 19 44.44 21.45 32.92
N GLU A 20 44.50 22.57 33.64
CA GLU A 20 43.32 23.41 33.90
C GLU A 20 42.75 23.99 32.60
N LEU A 21 43.60 24.53 31.73
CA LEU A 21 43.20 25.05 30.42
C LEU A 21 42.58 23.97 29.52
N LEU A 22 43.18 22.78 29.49
CA LEU A 22 42.63 21.64 28.75
C LEU A 22 41.29 21.18 29.31
N ALA A 23 41.12 21.19 30.63
CA ALA A 23 39.83 20.87 31.26
C ALA A 23 38.74 21.87 30.82
N PHE A 24 39.05 23.17 30.84
CA PHE A 24 38.14 24.19 30.34
C PHE A 24 37.81 24.01 28.86
N GLU A 25 38.79 23.69 28.01
CA GLU A 25 38.55 23.46 26.59
C GLU A 25 37.65 22.24 26.35
N VAL A 26 37.89 21.15 27.08
CA VAL A 26 37.05 19.95 27.01
C VAL A 26 35.61 20.24 27.42
N GLU A 27 35.40 20.98 28.51
CA GLU A 27 34.06 21.38 28.95
C GLU A 27 33.37 22.28 27.93
N PHE A 28 34.09 23.27 27.39
CA PHE A 28 33.59 24.15 26.35
C PHE A 28 33.17 23.39 25.09
N LEU A 29 34.01 22.47 24.62
CA LEU A 29 33.70 21.64 23.45
C LEU A 29 32.51 20.72 23.71
N ARG A 30 32.40 20.14 24.91
CA ARG A 30 31.24 19.32 25.30
C ARG A 30 29.95 20.14 25.28
N ALA A 31 29.97 21.35 25.83
CA ALA A 31 28.81 22.24 25.82
C ALA A 31 28.38 22.56 24.38
N ARG A 32 29.33 22.95 23.51
CA ARG A 32 29.04 23.23 22.10
C ARG A 32 28.53 22.01 21.34
N TYR A 33 29.03 20.83 21.66
CA TYR A 33 28.56 19.59 21.04
C TYR A 33 27.12 19.29 21.45
N ALA A 34 26.81 19.41 22.75
CA ALA A 34 25.46 19.21 23.25
C ALA A 34 24.45 20.20 22.61
N ASP A 35 24.83 21.46 22.45
CA ASP A 35 23.96 22.44 21.77
C ASP A 35 23.74 22.07 20.30
N ARG A 36 24.78 21.58 19.62
CA ARG A 36 24.66 21.12 18.24
C ARG A 36 23.81 19.87 18.11
N GLU A 37 23.90 18.93 19.05
CA GLU A 37 23.03 17.75 19.11
C GLU A 37 21.56 18.16 19.28
N ARG A 38 21.27 19.13 20.15
CA ARG A 38 19.91 19.65 20.32
C ARG A 38 19.39 20.28 19.03
N ALA A 39 20.21 21.10 18.35
CA ALA A 39 19.83 21.71 17.08
C ALA A 39 19.55 20.65 15.99
N ILE A 40 20.36 19.59 15.93
CA ILE A 40 20.14 18.47 14.99
C ILE A 40 18.83 17.74 15.33
N ALA A 41 18.55 17.50 16.61
CA ALA A 41 17.32 16.85 17.05
C ALA A 41 16.08 17.67 16.68
N GLU A 42 16.15 19.00 16.82
CA GLU A 42 15.08 19.91 16.43
C GLU A 42 14.82 19.87 14.92
N VAL A 43 15.87 20.00 14.10
CA VAL A 43 15.74 19.91 12.64
C VAL A 43 15.18 18.54 12.20
N ARG A 44 15.63 17.45 12.83
CA ARG A 44 15.10 16.10 12.55
C ARG A 44 13.61 16.02 12.88
N ARG A 45 13.20 16.54 14.03
CA ARG A 45 11.80 16.58 14.44
C ARG A 45 10.94 17.37 13.45
N GLU A 46 11.40 18.55 13.03
CA GLU A 46 10.69 19.36 12.03
C GLU A 46 10.59 18.64 10.68
N ALA A 47 11.65 17.95 10.27
CA ALA A 47 11.66 17.16 9.05
C ALA A 47 10.67 15.98 9.14
N GLU A 48 10.64 15.26 10.26
CA GLU A 48 9.70 14.17 10.53
C GLU A 48 8.26 14.67 10.49
N GLU A 49 7.95 15.79 11.14
CA GLU A 49 6.62 16.40 11.09
C GLU A 49 6.22 16.82 9.67
N SER A 50 7.16 17.38 8.90
CA SER A 50 6.92 17.77 7.50
C SER A 50 6.64 16.55 6.62
N VAL A 51 7.40 15.47 6.81
CA VAL A 51 7.20 14.19 6.12
C VAL A 51 5.83 13.61 6.50
N GLU A 52 5.51 13.57 7.79
CA GLU A 52 4.24 13.04 8.28
C GLU A 52 3.05 13.82 7.70
N ARG A 53 3.13 15.16 7.68
CA ARG A 53 2.10 16.02 7.06
C ARG A 53 1.93 15.69 5.57
N LYS A 54 3.03 15.51 4.82
CA LYS A 54 2.98 15.13 3.40
C LYS A 54 2.38 13.74 3.19
N VAL A 55 2.77 12.76 4.01
CA VAL A 55 2.25 11.38 3.94
C VAL A 55 0.76 11.37 4.26
N ARG A 56 0.33 12.03 5.36
CA ARG A 56 -1.09 12.14 5.72
C ARG A 56 -1.91 12.77 4.59
N ARG A 57 -1.40 13.82 3.93
CA ARG A 57 -2.06 14.44 2.77
C ARG A 57 -2.18 13.47 1.59
N ARG A 58 -1.10 12.76 1.25
CA ARG A 58 -1.12 11.76 0.16
C ARG A 58 -2.10 10.63 0.44
N VAL A 59 -2.09 10.08 1.65
CA VAL A 59 -3.02 9.02 2.07
C VAL A 59 -4.46 9.53 1.97
N ARG A 60 -4.75 10.73 2.50
CA ARG A 60 -6.09 11.30 2.43
C ARG A 60 -6.56 11.43 0.98
N ASN A 61 -5.73 11.96 0.09
CA ASN A 61 -6.06 12.10 -1.31
C ASN A 61 -6.31 10.74 -1.98
N ALA A 62 -5.40 9.78 -1.80
CA ALA A 62 -5.53 8.44 -2.34
C ALA A 62 -6.81 7.73 -1.85
N THR A 63 -7.15 7.87 -0.56
CA THR A 63 -8.39 7.31 -0.02
C THR A 63 -9.64 7.98 -0.60
N ALA A 64 -9.60 9.28 -0.90
CA ALA A 64 -10.70 9.98 -1.53
C ALA A 64 -10.88 9.53 -2.99
N ASP A 65 -9.79 9.36 -3.74
CA ASP A 65 -9.84 8.91 -5.13
C ASP A 65 -10.32 7.45 -5.24
N LEU A 66 -9.85 6.56 -4.38
CA LEU A 66 -10.36 5.18 -4.31
C LEU A 66 -11.85 5.14 -3.97
N ARG A 67 -12.33 6.01 -3.06
CA ARG A 67 -13.76 6.10 -2.75
C ARG A 67 -14.58 6.56 -3.95
N ARG A 68 -14.07 7.51 -4.75
CA ARG A 68 -14.73 7.94 -6.00
C ARG A 68 -14.80 6.80 -7.01
N GLN A 69 -13.70 6.07 -7.22
CA GLN A 69 -13.67 4.91 -8.11
C GLN A 69 -14.64 3.81 -7.65
N LEU A 70 -14.72 3.55 -6.35
CA LEU A 70 -15.69 2.59 -5.79
C LEU A 70 -17.13 3.03 -5.99
N ALA A 71 -17.43 4.33 -5.83
CA ALA A 71 -18.76 4.86 -6.10
C ALA A 71 -19.13 4.73 -7.59
N GLU A 72 -18.19 5.02 -8.49
CA GLU A 72 -18.39 4.91 -9.93
C GLU A 72 -18.59 3.47 -10.38
N THR A 73 -17.75 2.54 -9.92
CA THR A 73 -17.87 1.11 -10.21
C THR A 73 -19.17 0.53 -9.67
N ARG A 74 -19.60 0.94 -8.46
CA ARG A 74 -20.92 0.58 -7.94
C ARG A 74 -22.05 1.11 -8.80
N LYS A 75 -21.99 2.37 -9.22
CA LYS A 75 -23.00 2.95 -10.12
C LYS A 75 -23.08 2.18 -11.44
N ARG A 76 -21.94 1.88 -12.05
CA ARG A 76 -21.87 1.07 -13.28
C ARG A 76 -22.43 -0.35 -13.08
N LEU A 77 -22.19 -0.95 -11.92
CA LEU A 77 -22.74 -2.27 -11.59
C LEU A 77 -24.27 -2.21 -11.47
N GLU A 78 -24.81 -1.20 -10.80
CA GLU A 78 -26.26 -1.00 -10.68
C GLU A 78 -26.89 -0.72 -12.05
N GLU A 79 -26.30 0.14 -12.88
CA GLU A 79 -26.75 0.38 -14.27
C GLU A 79 -26.74 -0.91 -15.10
N ALA A 80 -25.69 -1.74 -14.97
CA ALA A 80 -25.60 -3.02 -15.66
C ALA A 80 -26.62 -4.04 -15.13
N ARG A 81 -26.91 -4.03 -13.83
CA ARG A 81 -27.97 -4.85 -13.21
C ARG A 81 -29.34 -4.43 -13.71
N GLU A 82 -29.63 -3.14 -13.72
CA GLU A 82 -30.87 -2.59 -14.25
C GLU A 82 -31.04 -2.97 -15.72
N ALA A 83 -30.00 -2.79 -16.55
CA ALA A 83 -30.01 -3.21 -17.95
C ALA A 83 -30.28 -4.73 -18.10
N ALA A 84 -29.68 -5.57 -17.24
CA ALA A 84 -29.93 -7.00 -17.24
C ALA A 84 -31.36 -7.37 -16.80
N THR A 85 -31.96 -6.60 -15.88
CA THR A 85 -33.37 -6.79 -15.48
C THR A 85 -34.35 -6.30 -16.54
N ILE A 86 -33.98 -5.28 -17.32
CA ILE A 86 -34.80 -4.67 -18.38
C ILE A 86 -34.75 -5.48 -19.69
N ASP A 87 -33.94 -6.54 -19.78
CA ASP A 87 -33.88 -7.43 -20.96
C ASP A 87 -34.61 -8.78 -20.74
N PRO A 88 -35.94 -8.80 -20.49
CA PRO A 88 -36.71 -10.03 -20.46
C PRO A 88 -36.77 -10.69 -21.85
N GLY A 89 -36.50 -9.93 -22.92
CA GLY A 89 -36.41 -10.44 -24.29
C GLY A 89 -35.25 -11.42 -24.46
N ARG A 90 -34.06 -11.08 -23.96
CA ARG A 90 -32.89 -11.99 -23.97
C ARG A 90 -33.10 -13.19 -23.06
N LYS A 91 -33.70 -13.01 -21.87
CA LYS A 91 -34.03 -14.15 -21.02
C LYS A 91 -34.99 -15.11 -21.72
N ALA A 92 -36.09 -14.60 -22.29
CA ALA A 92 -37.04 -15.41 -23.04
C ALA A 92 -36.44 -16.04 -24.31
N HIS A 93 -35.51 -15.34 -24.97
CA HIS A 93 -34.78 -15.87 -26.12
C HIS A 93 -33.83 -17.00 -25.73
N LEU A 94 -33.11 -16.86 -24.61
CA LEU A 94 -32.26 -17.91 -24.05
C LEU A 94 -33.09 -19.12 -23.60
N GLU A 95 -34.24 -18.92 -22.96
CA GLU A 95 -35.15 -20.00 -22.57
C GLU A 95 -35.74 -20.73 -23.79
N ARG A 96 -36.04 -20.01 -24.89
CA ARG A 96 -36.45 -20.64 -26.16
C ARG A 96 -35.30 -21.42 -26.80
N ALA A 97 -34.12 -20.82 -26.87
CA ALA A 97 -32.94 -21.48 -27.43
C ALA A 97 -32.58 -22.75 -26.65
N GLU A 98 -32.71 -22.74 -25.32
CA GLU A 98 -32.53 -23.91 -24.47
C GLU A 98 -33.54 -25.01 -24.80
N LYS A 99 -34.84 -24.67 -24.90
CA LYS A 99 -35.88 -25.64 -25.30
C LYS A 99 -35.62 -26.22 -26.68
N ASP A 100 -35.19 -25.40 -27.63
CA ASP A 100 -34.86 -25.83 -28.99
C ASP A 100 -33.65 -26.77 -28.98
N ILE A 101 -32.61 -26.48 -28.18
CA ILE A 101 -31.45 -27.34 -28.01
C ILE A 101 -31.84 -28.70 -27.42
N VAL A 102 -32.70 -28.72 -26.39
CA VAL A 102 -33.22 -29.97 -25.80
C VAL A 102 -34.00 -30.77 -26.84
N LEU A 103 -34.85 -30.12 -27.63
CA LEU A 103 -35.62 -30.75 -28.71
C LEU A 103 -34.71 -31.37 -29.77
N LEU A 104 -33.71 -30.62 -30.21
CA LEU A 104 -32.70 -31.09 -31.17
C LEU A 104 -31.90 -32.25 -30.60
N LEU A 105 -31.44 -32.16 -29.35
CA LEU A 105 -30.72 -33.23 -28.67
C LEU A 105 -31.59 -34.49 -28.55
N ASN A 106 -32.87 -34.36 -28.18
CA ASN A 106 -33.79 -35.49 -28.09
C ASN A 106 -34.00 -36.14 -29.45
N MET A 107 -34.25 -35.35 -30.49
CA MET A 107 -34.47 -35.84 -31.85
C MET A 107 -33.23 -36.56 -32.41
N ILE A 108 -32.04 -36.03 -32.14
CA ILE A 108 -30.78 -36.60 -32.60
C ILE A 108 -30.43 -37.88 -31.82
N SER A 109 -30.65 -37.89 -30.50
CA SER A 109 -30.33 -39.03 -29.63
C SER A 109 -31.28 -40.21 -29.83
N SER A 110 -32.55 -39.93 -30.17
CA SER A 110 -33.56 -40.95 -30.48
C SER A 110 -33.57 -41.39 -31.95
N GLY A 111 -32.90 -40.65 -32.83
CA GLY A 111 -32.76 -40.98 -34.25
C GLY A 111 -31.67 -42.03 -34.54
N PRO A 112 -31.60 -42.51 -35.80
CA PRO A 112 -30.62 -43.52 -36.22
C PRO A 112 -29.15 -43.05 -36.10
N ALA A 113 -28.92 -41.73 -35.99
CA ALA A 113 -27.59 -41.15 -35.79
C ALA A 113 -27.15 -41.08 -34.32
N GLY A 114 -28.06 -41.29 -33.35
CA GLY A 114 -27.77 -41.18 -31.91
C GLY A 114 -26.64 -42.09 -31.42
N PRO A 115 -26.61 -43.39 -31.77
CA PRO A 115 -25.53 -44.29 -31.37
C PRO A 115 -24.15 -43.87 -31.88
N LEU A 116 -24.09 -43.31 -33.09
CA LEU A 116 -22.84 -42.82 -33.70
C LEU A 116 -22.36 -41.53 -33.04
N LEU A 117 -23.27 -40.63 -32.67
CA LEU A 117 -22.92 -39.36 -32.04
C LEU A 117 -22.49 -39.51 -30.58
N ARG A 118 -23.01 -40.52 -29.88
CA ARG A 118 -22.54 -40.89 -28.52
C ARG A 118 -21.07 -41.31 -28.48
N LEU A 119 -20.44 -41.65 -29.61
CA LEU A 119 -19.00 -41.87 -29.67
C LEU A 119 -18.22 -40.58 -29.35
N LYS A 120 -18.78 -39.40 -29.69
CA LYS A 120 -18.14 -38.11 -29.42
C LYS A 120 -18.34 -37.68 -27.95
N PRO A 121 -17.26 -37.33 -27.23
CA PRO A 121 -17.36 -36.93 -25.82
C PRO A 121 -18.15 -35.64 -25.61
N ALA A 122 -18.05 -34.68 -26.53
CA ALA A 122 -18.81 -33.43 -26.46
C ALA A 122 -20.34 -33.65 -26.51
N PHE A 123 -20.80 -34.63 -27.31
CA PHE A 123 -22.22 -34.95 -27.40
C PHE A 123 -22.73 -35.64 -26.12
N ARG A 124 -21.93 -36.55 -25.54
CA ARG A 124 -22.26 -37.18 -24.25
C ARG A 124 -22.37 -36.17 -23.10
N GLU A 125 -21.51 -35.15 -23.10
CA GLU A 125 -21.57 -34.08 -22.11
C GLU A 125 -22.82 -33.22 -22.27
N LEU A 126 -23.20 -32.88 -23.51
CA LEU A 126 -24.45 -32.18 -23.82
C LEU A 126 -25.68 -33.02 -23.46
N GLU A 127 -25.70 -34.30 -23.82
CA GLU A 127 -26.78 -35.24 -23.47
C GLU A 127 -26.94 -35.33 -21.95
N ARG A 128 -25.86 -35.56 -21.18
CA ARG A 128 -25.91 -35.62 -19.70
C ARG A 128 -26.44 -34.35 -19.02
N ARG A 129 -26.21 -33.19 -19.64
CA ARG A 129 -26.45 -31.89 -19.01
C ARG A 129 -27.84 -31.35 -19.30
N TYR A 130 -28.46 -31.80 -20.39
CA TYR A 130 -29.72 -31.28 -20.92
C TYR A 130 -30.82 -32.34 -21.13
N LEU A 131 -30.50 -33.63 -21.09
CA LEU A 131 -31.44 -34.77 -21.19
C LEU A 131 -31.30 -35.70 -19.99
#